data_AF-A0A961XMS0-F1
#
_entry.id   AF-A0A961XMS0-F1
#
_cell.length_a   1.000
_cell.length_b   1.000
_cell.length_c   1.000
_cell.angle_alpha   90.00
_cell.angle_beta   90.00
_cell.angle_gamma   90.00
#
_symmetry.space_group_name_H-M   'P 1'
#
loop_
_entity.id
_entity.type
_entity.pdbx_description
1 polymer ?
#
loop_
_entity_poly.entity_id
_entity_poly.type
_entity_poly.pdbx_seq_one_letter_code
_entity_poly.pdbx_strand_id
1 'polypeptide(L)'
;MSQQQPAGMPQATVTCIKWGNKFPAYYVNRLYAGVKRHMDRPFRFVCFTENAEGLRPEVEVFPLPVVAYEDAMVRAMTTGKRRGSWRKVTIFQPGKAELSGPCLQLDLDVVITGPLGP
;
A
#
# COMPACT_ATOMS: atom_id res chain seq x y z
N MET A 1 12.66 -21.42 -26.66
CA MET A 1 12.15 -20.13 -27.17
C MET A 1 11.90 -19.22 -25.98
N SER A 2 12.94 -18.49 -25.54
CA SER A 2 12.79 -17.48 -24.49
C SER A 2 12.15 -16.25 -25.12
N GLN A 3 10.88 -15.98 -24.79
CA GLN A 3 10.26 -14.73 -25.21
C GLN A 3 10.90 -13.60 -24.39
N GLN A 4 11.71 -12.79 -25.05
CA GLN A 4 12.16 -11.51 -24.52
C GLN A 4 10.95 -10.59 -24.38
N GLN A 5 10.70 -10.08 -23.18
CA GLN A 5 9.75 -9.01 -22.95
C GLN A 5 10.20 -7.76 -23.73
N PRO A 6 9.33 -7.10 -24.49
CA PRO A 6 9.66 -5.84 -25.15
C PRO A 6 10.04 -4.81 -24.08
N ALA A 7 10.89 -3.83 -24.41
CA ALA A 7 11.33 -2.76 -23.50
C ALA A 7 10.13 -2.17 -22.74
N GLY A 8 9.89 -2.71 -21.55
CA GLY A 8 8.56 -2.77 -20.96
C GLY A 8 8.29 -1.57 -20.09
N MET A 9 7.05 -1.09 -20.08
CA MET A 9 6.61 -0.07 -19.13
C MET A 9 7.10 -0.43 -17.72
N PRO A 10 7.72 0.51 -16.98
CA PRO A 10 8.26 0.23 -15.67
C PRO A 10 7.14 -0.31 -14.78
N GLN A 11 7.44 -1.40 -14.08
CA GLN A 11 6.51 -2.01 -13.13
C GLN A 11 6.08 -0.95 -12.10
N ALA A 12 4.78 -0.84 -11.86
CA ALA A 12 4.26 0.02 -10.81
C ALA A 12 4.28 -0.71 -9.46
N THR A 13 4.43 0.02 -8.36
CA THR A 13 4.15 -0.52 -7.02
C THR A 13 2.89 0.14 -6.48
N VAL A 14 1.91 -0.66 -6.08
CA VAL A 14 0.75 -0.18 -5.32
C VAL A 14 0.92 -0.58 -3.86
N THR A 15 0.79 0.38 -2.97
CA THR A 15 0.97 0.20 -1.53
C THR A 15 -0.32 0.53 -0.77
N CYS A 16 -0.58 -0.20 0.31
CA CYS A 16 -1.61 0.15 1.28
C CYS A 16 -1.15 -0.17 2.71
N ILE A 17 -1.85 0.36 3.71
CA ILE A 17 -1.59 0.08 5.13
C ILE A 17 -2.84 -0.55 5.75
N LYS A 18 -2.68 -1.74 6.33
CA LYS A 18 -3.68 -2.36 7.20
C LYS A 18 -3.14 -2.36 8.62
N TRP A 19 -3.69 -1.48 9.47
CA TRP A 19 -3.25 -1.30 10.85
C TRP A 19 -4.40 -1.59 11.81
N GLY A 20 -4.11 -2.42 12.81
CA GLY A 20 -5.04 -2.90 13.82
C GLY A 20 -6.15 -3.77 13.24
N ASN A 21 -7.28 -3.78 13.94
CA ASN A 21 -8.42 -4.64 13.62
C ASN A 21 -9.61 -3.87 13.02
N LYS A 22 -9.45 -2.55 12.77
CA LYS A 22 -10.54 -1.72 12.23
C LYS A 22 -10.96 -2.16 10.83
N PHE A 23 -9.99 -2.57 10.00
CA PHE A 23 -10.22 -3.01 8.63
C PHE A 23 -9.80 -4.48 8.49
N PRO A 24 -10.76 -5.41 8.36
CA PRO A 24 -10.47 -6.81 8.10
C PRO A 24 -9.75 -7.03 6.77
N ALA A 25 -9.15 -8.22 6.61
CA ALA A 25 -8.35 -8.61 5.43
C ALA A 25 -9.08 -8.41 4.09
N TYR A 26 -10.41 -8.55 4.06
CA TYR A 26 -11.17 -8.40 2.81
C TYR A 26 -11.03 -7.01 2.18
N TYR A 27 -10.72 -5.96 2.94
CA TYR A 27 -10.48 -4.63 2.37
C TYR A 27 -9.25 -4.61 1.48
N VAL A 28 -8.14 -5.20 1.96
CA VAL A 28 -6.90 -5.34 1.17
C VAL A 28 -7.16 -6.21 -0.06
N ASN A 29 -7.89 -7.32 0.10
CA ASN A 29 -8.18 -8.24 -0.99
C ASN A 29 -9.07 -7.61 -2.08
N ARG A 30 -10.04 -6.79 -1.69
CA ARG A 30 -10.89 -6.02 -2.62
C ARG A 30 -10.09 -4.93 -3.34
N LEU A 31 -9.22 -4.23 -2.61
CA LEU A 31 -8.33 -3.22 -3.19
C LEU A 31 -7.40 -3.85 -4.24
N TYR A 32 -6.76 -4.98 -3.91
CA TYR A 32 -5.97 -5.76 -4.85
C TYR A 32 -6.77 -6.14 -6.11
N ALA A 33 -8.00 -6.64 -5.94
CA ALA A 33 -8.86 -7.00 -7.06
C ALA A 33 -9.21 -5.79 -7.95
N GLY A 34 -9.46 -4.63 -7.34
CA GLY A 34 -9.69 -3.37 -8.06
C GLY A 34 -8.48 -2.93 -8.88
N VAL A 35 -7.28 -2.98 -8.28
CA VAL A 35 -6.02 -2.68 -8.98
C VAL A 35 -5.81 -3.66 -10.13
N LYS A 36 -5.94 -4.97 -9.88
CA LYS A 36 -5.76 -6.01 -10.90
C LYS A 36 -6.71 -5.82 -12.09
N ARG A 37 -7.93 -5.34 -11.86
CA ARG A 37 -8.93 -5.10 -12.90
C ARG A 37 -8.63 -3.86 -13.76
N HIS A 38 -7.98 -2.85 -13.18
CA HIS A 38 -7.84 -1.52 -13.79
C HIS A 38 -6.40 -1.09 -14.08
N MET A 39 -5.42 -1.90 -13.72
CA MET A 39 -4.01 -1.70 -14.06
C MET A 39 -3.68 -2.40 -15.38
N ASP A 40 -3.15 -1.66 -16.34
CA ASP A 40 -2.82 -2.10 -17.69
C ASP A 40 -1.34 -2.53 -17.87
N ARG A 41 -0.58 -2.48 -16.77
CA ARG A 41 0.85 -2.82 -16.72
C ARG A 41 1.14 -3.81 -15.59
N PRO A 42 2.30 -4.50 -15.63
CA PRO A 42 2.76 -5.26 -14.48
C PRO A 42 2.83 -4.39 -13.22
N PHE A 43 2.35 -4.93 -12.10
CA PHE A 43 2.41 -4.25 -10.82
C PHE A 43 2.76 -5.19 -9.68
N ARG A 44 3.40 -4.62 -8.67
CA ARG A 44 3.60 -5.21 -7.35
C ARG A 44 2.58 -4.64 -6.39
N PHE A 45 1.99 -5.47 -5.52
CA PHE A 45 1.04 -5.01 -4.51
C PHE A 45 1.57 -5.29 -3.10
N VAL A 46 1.82 -4.22 -2.34
CA VAL A 46 2.43 -4.26 -1.02
C VAL A 46 1.42 -3.82 0.04
N CYS A 47 1.24 -4.62 1.08
CA CYS A 47 0.49 -4.26 2.27
C CYS A 47 1.41 -4.17 3.47
N PHE A 48 1.47 -2.99 4.10
CA PHE A 48 2.12 -2.82 5.40
C PHE A 48 1.14 -3.18 6.51
N THR A 49 1.45 -4.23 7.27
CA THR A 49 0.59 -4.70 8.37
C THR A 49 1.35 -5.53 9.40
N GLU A 50 0.83 -5.53 10.63
CA GLU A 50 1.21 -6.46 11.69
C GLU A 50 0.44 -7.79 11.63
N ASN A 51 -0.61 -7.88 10.81
CA ASN A 51 -1.45 -9.08 10.70
C ASN A 51 -1.81 -9.39 9.23
N ALA A 52 -1.19 -10.44 8.71
CA ALA A 52 -1.35 -10.95 7.35
C ALA A 52 -2.48 -11.97 7.18
N GLU A 53 -3.16 -12.38 8.26
CA GLU A 53 -4.18 -13.42 8.21
C GLU A 53 -5.31 -13.07 7.24
N GLY A 54 -5.66 -14.01 6.37
CA GLY A 54 -6.72 -13.85 5.36
C GLY A 54 -6.35 -12.96 4.17
N LEU A 55 -5.12 -12.44 4.10
CA LEU A 55 -4.64 -11.74 2.91
C LEU A 55 -4.41 -12.73 1.77
N ARG A 56 -4.64 -12.25 0.55
CA ARG A 56 -4.32 -12.99 -0.67
C ARG A 56 -2.82 -13.32 -0.77
N PRO A 57 -2.45 -14.47 -1.36
CA PRO A 57 -1.05 -14.83 -1.55
C PRO A 57 -0.30 -13.90 -2.53
N GLU A 58 -1.02 -13.18 -3.39
CA GLU A 58 -0.42 -12.18 -4.30
C GLU A 58 -0.08 -10.85 -3.61
N VAL A 59 -0.49 -10.66 -2.36
CA VAL A 59 -0.17 -9.46 -1.58
C VAL A 59 1.15 -9.67 -0.86
N GLU A 60 2.15 -8.85 -1.20
CA GLU A 60 3.41 -8.84 -0.47
C GLU A 60 3.23 -8.13 0.86
N VAL A 61 3.61 -8.79 1.95
CA VAL A 61 3.43 -8.26 3.31
C VAL A 61 4.74 -7.72 3.83
N PHE A 62 4.70 -6.47 4.28
CA PHE A 62 5.81 -5.84 5.01
C PHE A 62 5.35 -5.41 6.40
N PRO A 63 6.22 -5.46 7.42
CA PRO A 63 5.88 -4.95 8.74
C PRO A 63 5.62 -3.44 8.69
N LEU A 64 4.70 -2.96 9.53
CA LEU A 64 4.50 -1.52 9.70
C LEU A 64 5.83 -0.84 10.06
N PRO A 65 6.18 0.31 9.46
CA PRO A 65 7.35 1.06 9.86
C PRO A 65 7.28 1.45 11.35
N VAL A 66 8.40 1.24 12.05
CA VAL A 66 8.60 1.74 13.41
C VAL A 66 8.89 3.23 13.32
N VAL A 67 8.16 4.03 14.10
CA VAL A 67 8.30 5.49 14.12
C VAL A 67 8.72 5.90 15.52
N ALA A 68 9.95 6.38 15.69
CA ALA A 68 10.53 6.71 16.99
C ALA A 68 9.72 7.75 17.80
N TYR A 69 8.90 8.55 17.11
CA TYR A 69 8.09 9.61 17.68
C TYR A 69 6.58 9.34 17.55
N GLU A 70 6.17 8.07 17.41
CA GLU A 70 4.76 7.68 17.26
C GLU A 70 3.87 8.25 18.37
N ASP A 71 4.27 8.11 19.63
CA ASP A 71 3.51 8.65 20.77
C ASP A 71 3.31 10.15 20.69
N ALA A 72 4.36 10.89 20.28
CA ALA A 72 4.27 12.33 20.11
C ALA A 72 3.33 12.71 18.96
N MET A 73 3.33 11.94 17.86
CA MET A 73 2.39 12.12 16.76
C MET A 73 0.96 11.85 17.20
N VAL A 74 0.71 10.74 17.90
CA VAL A 74 -0.62 10.38 18.38
C VAL A 74 -1.15 11.43 19.36
N ARG A 75 -0.31 11.92 20.28
CA ARG A 75 -0.67 13.03 21.16
C ARG A 75 -1.01 14.30 20.36
N ALA A 76 -0.17 14.70 19.40
CA ALA A 76 -0.44 15.88 18.57
C ALA A 76 -1.73 15.74 17.74
N MET A 77 -2.06 14.54 17.26
CA MET A 77 -3.28 14.27 16.50
C MET A 77 -4.56 14.28 17.36
N THR A 78 -4.43 13.97 18.66
CA THR A 78 -5.57 13.93 19.59
C THR A 78 -5.83 15.29 20.25
N THR A 79 -4.80 16.10 20.45
CA THR A 79 -4.91 17.43 21.09
C THR A 79 -4.92 18.60 20.09
N GLY A 80 -4.44 18.40 18.88
CA GLY A 80 -4.38 19.43 17.84
C GLY A 80 -5.72 19.68 17.13
N LYS A 81 -5.85 20.86 16.51
CA LYS A 81 -7.03 21.23 15.71
C LYS A 81 -7.19 20.36 14.44
N ARG A 82 -6.11 19.74 13.95
CA ARG A 82 -6.11 18.87 12.76
C ARG A 82 -5.85 17.43 13.16
N ARG A 83 -6.87 16.59 12.95
CA ARG A 83 -6.79 15.14 13.08
C ARG A 83 -6.36 14.58 11.71
N GLY A 84 -5.23 13.89 11.65
CA GLY A 84 -4.70 13.32 10.41
C GLY A 84 -4.20 11.89 10.64
N SER A 85 -3.73 11.22 9.57
CA SER A 85 -3.14 9.87 9.63
C SER A 85 -1.72 9.91 9.11
N TRP A 86 -0.85 10.65 9.81
CA TRP A 86 0.53 10.93 9.39
C TRP A 86 1.42 9.68 9.27
N ARG A 87 1.05 8.58 9.92
CA ARG A 87 1.76 7.30 9.81
C ARG A 87 1.84 6.80 8.37
N LYS A 88 0.92 7.20 7.48
CA LYS A 88 0.96 6.81 6.06
C LYS A 88 2.19 7.32 5.32
N VAL A 89 2.79 8.43 5.77
CA VAL A 89 3.99 9.00 5.14
C VAL A 89 5.25 8.15 5.42
N THR A 90 5.25 7.34 6.49
CA THR A 90 6.45 6.61 6.91
C THR A 90 6.82 5.44 6.00
N ILE A 91 5.92 5.03 5.10
CA ILE A 91 6.20 4.00 4.09
C ILE A 91 7.24 4.46 3.06
N PHE A 92 7.39 5.77 2.88
CA PHE A 92 8.34 6.36 1.93
C PHE A 92 9.72 6.57 2.56
N GLN A 93 9.94 6.12 3.80
CA GLN A 93 11.27 6.09 4.38
C GLN A 93 12.21 5.23 3.50
N PRO A 94 13.48 5.63 3.32
CA PRO A 94 14.46 4.82 2.60
C PRO A 94 14.55 3.39 3.16
N GLY A 95 14.69 2.41 2.26
CA GLY A 95 14.82 1.00 2.63
C GLY A 95 13.53 0.29 3.02
N LYS A 96 12.35 0.91 2.84
CA LYS A 96 11.06 0.22 3.02
C LYS A 96 10.56 -0.36 1.71
N ALA A 97 10.21 -1.65 1.74
CA ALA A 97 9.60 -2.41 0.64
C ALA A 97 10.30 -2.27 -0.74
N GLU A 98 11.58 -1.86 -0.74
CA GLU A 98 12.38 -1.61 -1.94
C GLU A 98 11.58 -0.87 -3.02
N LEU A 99 10.90 0.21 -2.61
CA LEU A 99 10.05 1.00 -3.50
C LEU A 99 10.92 1.63 -4.59
N SER A 100 10.58 1.34 -5.84
CA SER A 100 11.23 1.89 -7.03
C SER A 100 10.20 2.10 -8.14
N GLY A 101 10.49 3.00 -9.07
CA GLY A 101 9.57 3.36 -10.15
C GLY A 101 8.29 4.07 -9.66
N PRO A 102 7.23 4.09 -10.48
CA PRO A 102 5.94 4.67 -10.10
C PRO A 102 5.34 3.97 -8.87
N CYS A 103 4.99 4.74 -7.84
CA CYS A 103 4.38 4.23 -6.61
C CYS A 103 3.03 4.91 -6.36
N LEU A 104 2.00 4.11 -6.07
CA LEU A 104 0.67 4.57 -5.73
C LEU A 104 0.29 4.06 -4.33
N GLN A 105 0.15 4.95 -3.36
CA GLN A 105 -0.39 4.62 -2.04
C GLN A 105 -1.90 4.84 -2.02
N LEU A 106 -2.68 3.81 -1.69
CA LEU A 106 -4.13 3.88 -1.60
C LEU A 106 -4.63 3.56 -0.19
N ASP A 107 -5.70 4.24 0.20
CA ASP A 107 -6.45 3.90 1.41
C ASP A 107 -7.26 2.61 1.21
N LEU A 108 -7.58 1.93 2.31
CA LEU A 108 -8.30 0.65 2.26
C LEU A 108 -9.77 0.80 1.86
N ASP A 109 -10.37 1.96 2.11
CA ASP A 109 -11.79 2.25 1.92
C ASP A 109 -12.09 2.94 0.57
N VAL A 110 -11.15 2.89 -0.38
CA VAL A 110 -11.38 3.36 -1.75
C VAL A 110 -12.01 2.28 -2.63
N VAL A 111 -12.71 2.72 -3.68
CA VAL A 111 -13.18 1.86 -4.77
C VAL A 111 -12.59 2.36 -6.07
N ILE A 112 -11.95 1.45 -6.81
CA ILE A 112 -11.35 1.74 -8.11
C ILE A 112 -12.39 1.44 -9.19
N THR A 113 -12.76 2.46 -9.97
CA THR A 113 -13.84 2.38 -10.96
C THR A 113 -13.36 2.62 -12.40
N GLY A 114 -12.09 2.97 -12.60
CA GLY A 114 -11.53 3.32 -13.90
C GLY A 114 -10.03 3.02 -13.99
N PRO A 115 -9.43 3.19 -15.18
CA PRO A 115 -8.02 2.89 -15.43
C PRO A 115 -7.07 3.58 -14.43
N LEU A 116 -6.05 2.86 -14.00
CA LEU A 116 -4.96 3.37 -13.15
C LEU A 116 -3.66 3.64 -13.93
N GLY A 117 -3.60 3.20 -15.19
CA GLY A 117 -2.52 3.56 -16.11
C GLY A 117 -2.59 5.06 -16.48
N PRO A 118 -1.46 5.65 -16.92
CA PRO A 118 -1.40 6.99 -17.49
C PRO A 118 -2.18 7.12 -18.80
#